data_AF-A0A5J5HHM0-F1
#
_entry.id   AF-A0A5J5HHM0-F1
#
_cell.length_a   1.000
_cell.length_b   1.000
_cell.length_c   1.000
_cell.angle_alpha   90.00
_cell.angle_beta   90.00
_cell.angle_gamma   90.00
#
_symmetry.space_group_name_H-M   'P 1'
#
loop_
_entity.id
_entity.type
_entity.pdbx_description
1 polymer ?
#
loop_
_entity_poly.entity_id
_entity_poly.type
_entity_poly.pdbx_seq_one_letter_code
_entity_poly.pdbx_strand_id
1 'polypeptide(L)'
;PTIEMWKGAGHLPYYVDEVFMHFNLYSSGYIAKENNQVPISMIGDTVWPVPHTKNITSPYGSRWGTIHEGIDINQAGDADLGKPIVAFKSGMVVYSRTGWNGGWGNVVQVEHSNGLKTVYAHLSSLGVHEGQQVSAGQVVGEMGHTGNVRSSTGKGTHLHFEVWLNGNRIDPTPYLTPWLGG
;
A
#
# COMPACT_ATOMS: atom_id res chain seq x y z
N PRO A 1 -1.84 28.34 -6.62
CA PRO A 1 -3.10 28.81 -7.25
C PRO A 1 -4.12 27.66 -7.29
N THR A 2 -5.41 27.91 -6.99
CA THR A 2 -6.43 26.86 -6.90
C THR A 2 -7.27 26.74 -8.17
N ILE A 3 -7.90 25.58 -8.38
CA ILE A 3 -8.74 25.28 -9.56
C ILE A 3 -9.89 26.29 -9.72
N GLU A 4 -10.47 26.73 -8.59
CA GLU A 4 -11.54 27.74 -8.50
C GLU A 4 -11.11 29.13 -9.00
N MET A 5 -9.86 29.53 -8.72
CA MET A 5 -9.32 30.80 -9.19
C MET A 5 -9.21 30.84 -10.72
N TRP A 6 -8.97 29.70 -11.37
CA TRP A 6 -8.85 29.59 -12.83
C TRP A 6 -10.19 29.36 -13.52
N LYS A 7 -11.15 28.70 -12.84
CA LYS A 7 -12.56 28.61 -13.30
C LYS A 7 -13.26 29.97 -13.28
N GLY A 8 -12.96 30.81 -12.29
CA GLY A 8 -13.44 32.20 -12.22
C GLY A 8 -12.79 33.16 -13.23
N ALA A 9 -11.68 32.76 -13.86
CA ALA A 9 -10.93 33.57 -14.83
C ALA A 9 -11.42 33.41 -16.29
N GLY A 10 -12.54 32.73 -16.53
CA GLY A 10 -13.15 32.61 -17.86
C GLY A 10 -12.57 31.50 -18.74
N HIS A 11 -11.75 30.61 -18.19
CA HIS A 11 -11.32 29.40 -18.88
C HIS A 11 -12.44 28.36 -18.90
N LEU A 12 -12.54 27.60 -20.01
CA LEU A 12 -13.52 26.52 -20.12
C LEU A 12 -13.28 25.49 -19.00
N PRO A 13 -14.31 25.06 -18.24
CA PRO A 13 -14.13 24.23 -17.05
C PRO A 13 -13.33 22.93 -17.28
N TYR A 14 -13.48 22.31 -18.46
CA TYR A 14 -12.72 21.12 -18.83
C TYR A 14 -11.23 21.38 -19.01
N TYR A 15 -10.85 22.57 -19.51
CA TYR A 15 -9.45 22.96 -19.70
C TYR A 15 -8.76 23.24 -18.36
N VAL A 16 -9.48 23.79 -17.38
CA VAL A 16 -8.96 24.00 -16.03
C VAL A 16 -8.79 22.67 -15.29
N ASP A 17 -9.77 21.77 -15.39
CA ASP A 17 -9.69 20.47 -14.73
C ASP A 17 -8.60 19.57 -15.36
N GLU A 18 -8.42 19.61 -16.67
CA GLU A 18 -7.37 18.86 -17.38
C GLU A 18 -5.95 19.40 -17.09
N VAL A 19 -5.78 20.72 -16.96
CA VAL A 19 -4.47 21.33 -16.66
C VAL A 19 -4.05 21.10 -15.20
N PHE A 20 -5.00 21.12 -14.24
CA PHE A 20 -4.71 20.77 -12.85
C PHE A 20 -4.52 19.26 -12.65
N MET A 21 -5.23 18.41 -13.41
CA MET A 21 -4.97 16.97 -13.43
C MET A 21 -3.57 16.65 -13.95
N HIS A 22 -3.09 17.35 -14.98
CA HIS A 22 -1.73 17.21 -15.47
C HIS A 22 -0.67 17.78 -14.52
N PHE A 23 -0.91 18.93 -13.86
CA PHE A 23 -0.01 19.40 -12.77
C PHE A 23 0.09 18.38 -11.61
N ASN A 24 -1.01 17.69 -11.31
CA ASN A 24 -1.11 16.61 -10.32
C ASN A 24 -0.47 15.28 -10.77
N LEU A 25 -0.18 15.11 -12.07
CA LEU A 25 0.54 13.95 -12.63
C LEU A 25 2.06 14.20 -12.75
N TYR A 26 2.51 15.43 -12.97
CA TYR A 26 3.89 15.70 -13.42
C TYR A 26 4.89 16.17 -12.34
N SER A 27 4.49 16.37 -11.07
CA SER A 27 5.39 16.83 -9.99
C SER A 27 5.95 15.72 -9.06
N SER A 28 6.13 14.50 -9.58
CA SER A 28 7.11 13.50 -9.08
C SER A 28 6.78 12.68 -7.82
N GLY A 29 5.83 11.74 -7.94
CA GLY A 29 5.89 10.50 -7.14
C GLY A 29 5.66 10.64 -5.63
N TYR A 30 4.92 11.67 -5.22
CA TYR A 30 4.42 11.82 -3.87
C TYR A 30 2.92 12.09 -3.94
N ILE A 31 2.13 11.29 -3.22
CA ILE A 31 0.72 11.59 -2.99
C ILE A 31 0.69 12.48 -1.76
N ALA A 32 0.17 13.70 -1.89
CA ALA A 32 0.03 14.62 -0.77
C ALA A 32 -0.85 13.99 0.33
N LYS A 33 -0.29 13.88 1.55
CA LYS A 33 -0.99 13.42 2.76
C LYS A 33 -1.93 14.53 3.25
N GLU A 34 -3.11 14.70 2.66
CA GLU A 34 -4.17 15.44 3.36
C GLU A 34 -4.87 14.48 4.33
N ASN A 35 -4.82 14.78 5.63
CA ASN A 35 -5.44 13.98 6.69
C ASN A 35 -5.06 12.48 6.71
N ASN A 36 -3.85 12.13 6.26
CA ASN A 36 -3.36 10.74 6.17
C ASN A 36 -4.16 9.86 5.18
N GLN A 37 -4.88 10.50 4.24
CA GLN A 37 -5.62 9.85 3.17
C GLN A 37 -4.92 10.10 1.83
N VAL A 38 -4.77 9.03 1.07
CA VAL A 38 -4.38 9.06 -0.34
C VAL A 38 -5.68 9.17 -1.16
N PRO A 39 -5.75 9.89 -2.29
CA PRO A 39 -6.85 9.73 -3.23
C PRO A 39 -6.73 8.34 -3.86
N ILE A 40 -7.68 7.46 -3.57
CA ILE A 40 -7.64 6.04 -3.94
C ILE A 40 -9.03 5.65 -4.42
N SER A 41 -9.05 4.96 -5.55
CA SER A 41 -10.26 4.27 -5.97
C SER A 41 -10.58 3.18 -4.95
N MET A 42 -11.87 2.92 -4.74
CA MET A 42 -12.41 1.82 -3.94
C MET A 42 -13.08 0.82 -4.91
N ILE A 43 -12.91 -0.48 -4.69
CA ILE A 43 -13.71 -1.53 -5.33
C ILE A 43 -14.44 -2.25 -4.21
N GLY A 44 -15.76 -2.05 -4.15
CA GLY A 44 -16.53 -2.42 -2.96
C GLY A 44 -16.01 -1.67 -1.73
N ASP A 45 -15.59 -2.41 -0.72
CA ASP A 45 -15.04 -1.88 0.53
C ASP A 45 -13.51 -2.11 0.66
N THR A 46 -12.84 -2.35 -0.47
CA THR A 46 -11.39 -2.61 -0.52
C THR A 46 -10.64 -1.52 -1.30
N VAL A 47 -9.32 -1.49 -1.11
CA VAL A 47 -8.34 -0.58 -1.73
C VAL A 47 -7.08 -1.36 -2.06
N TRP A 48 -6.43 -1.03 -3.17
CA TRP A 48 -5.09 -1.53 -3.45
C TRP A 48 -4.03 -0.94 -2.48
N PRO A 49 -3.23 -1.78 -1.79
CA PRO A 49 -2.39 -1.33 -0.66
C PRO A 49 -1.16 -0.50 -1.04
N VAL A 50 -0.78 -0.43 -2.32
CA VAL A 50 0.42 0.27 -2.80
C VAL A 50 0.05 1.35 -3.84
N PRO A 51 -0.38 2.56 -3.43
CA PRO A 51 -1.00 3.54 -4.32
C PRO A 51 -0.15 3.98 -5.53
N HIS A 52 1.17 3.83 -5.45
CA HIS A 52 2.14 4.31 -6.44
C HIS A 52 2.61 3.23 -7.44
N THR A 53 2.21 1.96 -7.29
CA THR A 53 2.55 0.90 -8.24
C THR A 53 1.61 -0.29 -8.17
N LYS A 54 1.43 -0.99 -9.29
CA LYS A 54 0.71 -2.27 -9.39
C LYS A 54 1.64 -3.47 -9.66
N ASN A 55 2.95 -3.23 -9.68
CA ASN A 55 3.93 -4.23 -10.07
C ASN A 55 4.15 -5.26 -8.96
N ILE A 56 3.61 -6.47 -9.17
CA ILE A 56 3.87 -7.63 -8.33
C ILE A 56 5.17 -8.27 -8.79
N THR A 57 6.20 -8.24 -7.95
CA THR A 57 7.52 -8.81 -8.23
C THR A 57 7.66 -10.24 -7.73
N SER A 58 6.82 -10.63 -6.76
CA SER A 58 6.74 -11.97 -6.21
C SER A 58 5.30 -12.42 -6.02
N PRO A 59 4.86 -13.52 -6.63
CA PRO A 59 3.58 -14.13 -6.30
C PRO A 59 3.66 -14.97 -5.01
N TYR A 60 2.49 -15.30 -4.46
CA TYR A 60 2.32 -16.30 -3.41
C TYR A 60 2.69 -17.69 -3.92
N GLY A 61 3.21 -18.56 -3.04
CA GLY A 61 3.42 -19.98 -3.35
C GLY A 61 4.88 -20.45 -3.23
N SER A 62 5.17 -21.63 -3.79
CA SER A 62 6.43 -22.34 -3.54
C SER A 62 7.65 -21.62 -4.11
N ARG A 63 8.66 -21.40 -3.25
CA ARG A 63 9.97 -20.83 -3.54
C ARG A 63 11.06 -21.70 -2.92
N TRP A 64 11.82 -22.38 -3.76
CA TRP A 64 13.00 -23.14 -3.33
C TRP A 64 12.71 -24.10 -2.15
N GLY A 65 11.54 -24.75 -2.15
CA GLY A 65 11.12 -25.68 -1.10
C GLY A 65 10.49 -25.04 0.15
N THR A 66 10.33 -23.70 0.17
CA THR A 66 9.61 -22.95 1.22
C THR A 66 8.41 -22.22 0.60
N ILE A 67 7.32 -21.99 1.34
CA ILE A 67 6.16 -21.24 0.84
C ILE A 67 6.40 -19.75 1.06
N HIS A 68 6.20 -18.95 0.02
CA HIS A 68 6.05 -17.50 0.10
C HIS A 68 4.62 -17.18 0.53
N GLU A 69 4.46 -16.71 1.77
CA GLU A 69 3.16 -16.59 2.45
C GLU A 69 2.38 -15.31 2.10
N GLY A 70 2.87 -14.55 1.12
CA GLY A 70 2.28 -13.32 0.64
C GLY A 70 2.69 -13.00 -0.79
N ILE A 71 2.50 -11.75 -1.19
CA ILE A 71 3.02 -11.20 -2.44
C ILE A 71 3.98 -10.05 -2.16
N ASP A 72 4.98 -9.87 -3.02
CA ASP A 72 5.86 -8.71 -2.96
C ASP A 72 5.51 -7.72 -4.06
N ILE A 73 5.42 -6.45 -3.68
CA ILE A 73 4.98 -5.35 -4.55
C ILE A 73 5.99 -4.21 -4.46
N ASN A 74 6.58 -3.83 -5.61
CA ASN A 74 7.46 -2.68 -5.76
C ASN A 74 7.72 -2.35 -7.23
N GLN A 75 8.11 -1.10 -7.50
CA GLN A 75 8.85 -0.74 -8.71
C GLN A 75 10.29 -1.27 -8.64
N ALA A 76 10.94 -1.40 -9.80
CA ALA A 76 12.33 -1.83 -9.86
C ALA A 76 13.26 -0.91 -9.04
N GLY A 77 14.14 -1.52 -8.24
CA GLY A 77 15.10 -0.82 -7.39
C GLY A 77 14.48 -0.19 -6.14
N ASP A 78 15.07 0.90 -5.66
CA ASP A 78 14.69 1.57 -4.39
C ASP A 78 13.77 2.79 -4.61
N ALA A 79 13.20 2.96 -5.82
CA ALA A 79 12.40 4.13 -6.19
C ALA A 79 11.11 4.30 -5.36
N ASP A 80 10.69 3.27 -4.63
CA ASP A 80 9.50 3.29 -3.79
C ASP A 80 9.80 3.43 -2.29
N LEU A 81 11.08 3.51 -1.88
CA LEU A 81 11.44 3.69 -0.47
C LEU A 81 10.78 4.94 0.12
N GLY A 82 10.11 4.79 1.26
CA GLY A 82 9.44 5.88 1.95
C GLY A 82 8.07 6.28 1.35
N LYS A 83 7.62 5.62 0.27
CA LYS A 83 6.28 5.89 -0.29
C LYS A 83 5.19 5.26 0.58
N PRO A 84 3.99 5.86 0.61
CA PRO A 84 2.93 5.44 1.53
C PRO A 84 2.37 4.05 1.17
N ILE A 85 2.14 3.25 2.21
CA ILE A 85 1.37 1.99 2.17
C ILE A 85 0.04 2.24 2.89
N VAL A 86 -1.06 1.76 2.31
CA VAL A 86 -2.42 2.02 2.81
C VAL A 86 -3.15 0.74 3.21
N ALA A 87 -4.08 0.87 4.15
CA ALA A 87 -4.96 -0.20 4.56
C ALA A 87 -5.81 -0.70 3.38
N PHE A 88 -5.84 -2.01 3.18
CA PHE A 88 -6.60 -2.67 2.12
C PHE A 88 -8.10 -2.56 2.37
N LYS A 89 -8.50 -2.59 3.64
CA LYS A 89 -9.89 -2.55 4.09
C LYS A 89 -9.95 -1.90 5.47
N SER A 90 -11.09 -1.32 5.84
CA SER A 90 -11.29 -0.79 7.19
C SER A 90 -11.16 -1.89 8.25
N GLY A 91 -10.64 -1.57 9.42
CA GLY A 91 -10.42 -2.55 10.48
C GLY A 91 -9.73 -1.98 11.71
N MET A 92 -9.30 -2.88 12.60
CA MET A 92 -8.56 -2.57 13.82
C MET A 92 -7.11 -3.04 13.67
N VAL A 93 -6.16 -2.19 14.02
CA VAL A 93 -4.74 -2.56 14.07
C VAL A 93 -4.53 -3.47 15.27
N VAL A 94 -4.23 -4.74 15.02
CA VAL A 94 -4.01 -5.76 16.07
C VAL A 94 -2.53 -6.03 16.34
N TYR A 95 -1.65 -5.53 15.48
CA TYR A 95 -0.21 -5.59 15.68
C TYR A 95 0.45 -4.42 14.96
N SER A 96 1.31 -3.65 15.66
CA SER A 96 2.12 -2.60 15.06
C SER A 96 3.44 -2.53 15.83
N ARG A 97 4.53 -2.99 15.21
CA ARG A 97 5.84 -3.13 15.87
C ARG A 97 6.99 -2.82 14.92
N THR A 98 8.02 -2.19 15.46
CA THR A 98 9.32 -2.04 14.80
C THR A 98 10.24 -3.18 15.21
N GLY A 99 11.33 -3.40 14.47
CA GLY A 99 12.35 -4.42 14.78
C GLY A 99 12.27 -5.67 13.90
N TRP A 100 12.77 -6.81 14.37
CA TRP A 100 12.94 -8.02 13.54
C TRP A 100 11.62 -8.74 13.21
N ASN A 101 10.72 -8.89 14.19
CA ASN A 101 9.39 -9.49 14.06
C ASN A 101 9.35 -10.79 13.23
N GLY A 102 10.24 -11.74 13.54
CA GLY A 102 10.28 -13.04 12.85
C GLY A 102 10.76 -12.99 11.39
N GLY A 103 11.32 -11.87 10.95
CA GLY A 103 11.75 -11.64 9.57
C GLY A 103 10.90 -10.61 8.84
N TRP A 104 9.71 -10.26 9.33
CA TRP A 104 8.87 -9.22 8.73
C TRP A 104 9.46 -7.82 8.81
N GLY A 105 10.41 -7.56 9.72
CA GLY A 105 10.87 -6.19 9.93
C GLY A 105 9.81 -5.36 10.66
N ASN A 106 9.73 -4.07 10.34
CA ASN A 106 8.64 -3.24 10.83
C ASN A 106 7.35 -3.68 10.14
N VAL A 107 6.31 -3.90 10.94
CA VAL A 107 5.10 -4.58 10.47
C VAL A 107 3.84 -4.00 11.10
N VAL A 108 2.78 -3.94 10.30
CA VAL A 108 1.41 -3.67 10.73
C VAL A 108 0.53 -4.86 10.36
N GLN A 109 -0.36 -5.26 11.27
CA GLN A 109 -1.44 -6.20 10.99
C GLN A 109 -2.78 -5.53 11.29
N VAL A 110 -3.72 -5.64 10.36
CA VAL A 110 -5.08 -5.10 10.50
C VAL A 110 -6.06 -6.26 10.45
N GLU A 111 -6.86 -6.39 11.51
CA GLU A 111 -8.00 -7.30 11.54
C GLU A 111 -9.25 -6.59 11.01
N HIS A 112 -9.95 -7.26 10.10
CA HIS A 112 -11.15 -6.77 9.44
C HIS A 112 -12.36 -7.63 9.82
N SER A 113 -13.53 -7.28 9.27
CA SER A 113 -14.72 -8.12 9.38
C SER A 113 -14.52 -9.50 8.75
N ASN A 114 -15.34 -10.47 9.19
CA ASN A 114 -15.42 -11.83 8.63
C ASN A 114 -14.13 -12.66 8.74
N GLY A 115 -13.32 -12.41 9.77
CA GLY A 115 -12.10 -13.18 10.05
C GLY A 115 -10.95 -12.93 9.06
N LEU A 116 -11.05 -11.87 8.25
CA LEU A 116 -10.01 -11.43 7.34
C LEU A 116 -8.98 -10.59 8.10
N LYS A 117 -7.70 -10.85 7.87
CA LYS A 117 -6.59 -10.05 8.38
C LYS A 117 -5.59 -9.77 7.27
N THR A 118 -5.01 -8.57 7.27
CA THR A 118 -3.95 -8.20 6.34
C THR A 118 -2.66 -7.88 7.08
N VAL A 119 -1.52 -8.19 6.46
CA VAL A 119 -0.18 -7.95 6.99
C VAL A 119 0.59 -7.06 6.04
N TYR A 120 1.24 -6.03 6.58
CA TYR A 120 2.07 -5.07 5.86
C TYR A 120 3.47 -5.11 6.45
N ALA A 121 4.39 -5.82 5.79
CA ALA A 121 5.74 -6.06 6.29
C ALA A 121 6.80 -5.25 5.53
N HIS A 122 8.02 -5.28 6.07
CA HIS A 122 9.23 -4.62 5.59
C HIS A 122 9.16 -3.09 5.58
N LEU A 123 8.26 -2.51 6.35
CA LEU A 123 8.03 -1.06 6.37
C LEU A 123 9.28 -0.29 6.83
N SER A 124 9.47 0.93 6.33
CA SER A 124 10.52 1.83 6.82
C SER A 124 10.06 2.58 8.08
N SER A 125 8.79 2.95 8.12
CA SER A 125 8.13 3.62 9.26
C SER A 125 6.70 3.11 9.45
N LEU A 126 6.18 3.25 10.66
CA LEU A 126 4.79 2.89 11.02
C LEU A 126 3.94 4.16 11.06
N GLY A 127 2.77 4.12 10.41
CA GLY A 127 1.81 5.24 10.39
C GLY A 127 0.66 5.08 11.39
N VAL A 128 0.59 3.94 12.07
CA VAL A 128 -0.51 3.57 12.99
C VAL A 128 0.01 2.79 14.21
N HIS A 129 -0.78 2.75 15.27
CA HIS A 129 -0.47 2.01 16.50
C HIS A 129 -1.50 0.91 16.79
N GLU A 130 -1.12 -0.05 17.62
CA GLU A 130 -2.02 -1.14 18.05
C GLU A 130 -3.24 -0.59 18.79
N GLY A 131 -4.42 -1.14 18.49
CA GLY A 131 -5.72 -0.66 18.98
C GLY A 131 -6.36 0.44 18.14
N GLN A 132 -5.63 1.04 17.19
CA GLN A 132 -6.16 2.08 16.31
C GLN A 132 -7.16 1.50 15.30
N GLN A 133 -8.31 2.16 15.11
CA GLN A 133 -9.17 1.91 13.96
C GLN A 133 -8.61 2.61 12.72
N VAL A 134 -8.62 1.90 11.60
CA VAL A 134 -8.19 2.42 10.30
C VAL A 134 -9.32 2.29 9.29
N SER A 135 -9.49 3.31 8.46
CA SER A 135 -10.34 3.23 7.27
C SER A 135 -9.60 2.55 6.13
N ALA A 136 -10.32 1.89 5.22
CA ALA A 136 -9.78 1.48 3.94
C ALA A 136 -9.09 2.69 3.28
N GLY A 137 -7.85 2.50 2.86
CA GLY A 137 -7.06 3.56 2.25
C GLY A 137 -6.28 4.48 3.18
N GLN A 138 -6.48 4.37 4.49
CA GLN A 138 -5.68 5.11 5.46
C GLN A 138 -4.23 4.62 5.43
N VAL A 139 -3.28 5.55 5.49
CA VAL A 139 -1.86 5.20 5.55
C VAL A 139 -1.56 4.39 6.83
N VAL A 140 -0.96 3.21 6.65
CA VAL A 140 -0.52 2.31 7.73
C VAL A 140 0.98 2.35 7.95
N GLY A 141 1.75 2.83 6.98
CA GLY A 141 3.19 2.98 7.08
C GLY A 141 3.80 3.42 5.75
N GLU A 142 5.12 3.35 5.67
CA GLU A 142 5.88 3.68 4.47
C GLU A 142 6.68 2.46 4.00
N MET A 143 6.75 2.25 2.68
CA MET A 143 7.48 1.13 2.09
C MET A 143 8.96 1.19 2.50
N GLY A 144 9.55 0.02 2.74
CA GLY A 144 10.93 -0.07 3.18
C GLY A 144 11.61 -1.37 2.80
N HIS A 145 12.67 -1.65 3.54
CA HIS A 145 13.47 -2.86 3.42
C HIS A 145 13.95 -3.35 4.81
N THR A 146 13.08 -3.30 5.82
CA THR A 146 13.42 -3.82 7.16
C THR A 146 13.16 -5.33 7.26
N GLY A 147 13.84 -6.01 8.19
CA GLY A 147 13.69 -7.45 8.36
C GLY A 147 14.50 -8.26 7.35
N ASN A 148 13.95 -9.39 6.90
CA ASN A 148 14.64 -10.35 6.05
C ASN A 148 14.39 -10.11 4.55
N VAL A 149 14.96 -9.03 4.03
CA VAL A 149 14.77 -8.61 2.63
C VAL A 149 16.08 -8.62 1.85
N ARG A 150 16.64 -9.80 1.62
CA ARG A 150 17.82 -9.93 0.76
C ARG A 150 17.38 -10.06 -0.70
N SER A 151 17.74 -9.07 -1.51
CA SER A 151 17.72 -9.15 -2.97
C SER A 151 19.15 -9.37 -3.48
N SER A 152 19.30 -10.10 -4.58
CA SER A 152 20.58 -10.31 -5.27
C SER A 152 21.12 -9.05 -5.96
N THR A 153 20.32 -7.97 -6.06
CA THR A 153 20.66 -6.75 -6.81
C THR A 153 20.69 -5.46 -5.98
N GLY A 154 20.49 -5.52 -4.66
CA GLY A 154 20.48 -4.33 -3.80
C GLY A 154 19.74 -4.53 -2.48
N LYS A 155 19.36 -3.42 -1.82
CA LYS A 155 18.41 -3.47 -0.70
C LYS A 155 17.04 -3.81 -1.29
N GLY A 156 16.41 -4.89 -0.81
CA GLY A 156 15.15 -5.36 -1.37
C GLY A 156 13.97 -4.50 -0.92
N THR A 157 13.85 -3.26 -1.42
CA THR A 157 12.71 -2.40 -1.08
C THR A 157 11.42 -2.94 -1.71
N HIS A 158 10.49 -3.37 -0.87
CA HIS A 158 9.16 -3.81 -1.28
C HIS A 158 8.17 -3.81 -0.13
N LEU A 159 6.88 -3.86 -0.46
CA LEU A 159 5.87 -4.31 0.48
C LEU A 159 5.76 -5.83 0.36
N HIS A 160 5.93 -6.55 1.46
CA HIS A 160 5.42 -7.92 1.59
C HIS A 160 4.01 -7.86 2.18
N PHE A 161 3.03 -8.32 1.39
CA PHE A 161 1.61 -8.24 1.72
C PHE A 161 1.02 -9.64 1.86
N GLU A 162 0.45 -9.93 3.04
CA GLU A 162 -0.24 -11.20 3.31
C GLU A 162 -1.73 -10.97 3.55
N VAL A 163 -2.54 -11.97 3.19
CA VAL A 163 -3.96 -12.06 3.53
C VAL A 163 -4.19 -13.33 4.31
N TRP A 164 -4.84 -13.21 5.46
CA TRP A 164 -5.19 -14.34 6.31
C TRP A 164 -6.71 -14.42 6.44
N LEU A 165 -7.26 -15.62 6.42
CA LEU A 165 -8.67 -15.90 6.63
C LEU A 165 -8.83 -16.94 7.73
N ASN A 166 -9.52 -16.56 8.81
CA ASN A 166 -9.74 -17.41 9.98
C ASN A 166 -8.43 -18.01 10.55
N GLY A 167 -7.37 -17.20 10.57
CA GLY A 167 -6.05 -17.59 11.07
C GLY A 167 -5.15 -18.32 10.07
N ASN A 168 -5.65 -18.67 8.88
CA ASN A 168 -4.85 -19.33 7.84
C ASN A 168 -4.35 -18.31 6.82
N ARG A 169 -3.07 -18.38 6.46
CA ARG A 169 -2.49 -17.58 5.38
C ARG A 169 -2.98 -18.11 4.03
N ILE A 170 -3.44 -17.23 3.17
CA ILE A 170 -4.01 -17.59 1.87
C ILE A 170 -3.41 -16.72 0.77
N ASP A 171 -3.53 -17.16 -0.47
CA ASP A 171 -3.09 -16.39 -1.63
C ASP A 171 -3.82 -15.03 -1.67
N PRO A 172 -3.09 -13.89 -1.60
CA PRO A 172 -3.69 -12.57 -1.72
C PRO A 172 -4.24 -12.25 -3.11
N THR A 173 -3.77 -12.96 -4.14
CA THR A 173 -4.02 -12.62 -5.55
C THR A 173 -5.51 -12.47 -5.88
N PRO A 174 -6.42 -13.39 -5.49
CA PRO A 174 -7.85 -13.26 -5.79
C PRO A 174 -8.51 -12.01 -5.18
N TYR A 175 -8.01 -11.52 -4.04
CA TYR A 175 -8.51 -10.29 -3.40
C TYR A 175 -8.04 -9.03 -4.11
N LEU A 176 -6.96 -9.15 -4.89
CA LEU A 176 -6.28 -8.05 -5.53
C LEU A 176 -6.52 -7.99 -7.04
N THR A 177 -6.95 -9.09 -7.67
CA THR A 177 -7.28 -9.15 -9.11
C THR A 177 -8.16 -8.01 -9.61
N PRO A 178 -9.22 -7.56 -8.88
CA PRO A 178 -10.03 -6.43 -9.34
C PRO A 178 -9.24 -5.14 -9.59
N TRP A 179 -8.07 -5.00 -8.99
CA TRP A 179 -7.18 -3.84 -9.08
C TRP A 179 -6.11 -3.91 -10.16
N LEU A 180 -5.92 -5.09 -10.77
CA LEU A 180 -4.86 -5.36 -11.74
C LEU A 180 -5.36 -5.24 -13.20
N GLY A 181 -6.64 -4.91 -13.39
CA GLY A 181 -7.28 -4.90 -14.70
C GLY A 181 -7.75 -6.31 -15.07
N GLY A 182 -9.04 -6.43 -15.35
CA GLY A 182 -9.57 -7.53 -16.17
C GLY A 182 -9.43 -7.20 -17.64
#